data_AF-A0A953P3W1-F1
#
_entry.id   AF-A0A953P3W1-F1
#
_cell.length_a   1.000
_cell.length_b   1.000
_cell.length_c   1.000
_cell.angle_alpha   90.00
_cell.angle_beta   90.00
_cell.angle_gamma   90.00
#
_symmetry.space_group_name_H-M   'P 1'
#
loop_
_entity.id
_entity.type
_entity.pdbx_description
1 polymer ?
#
loop_
_entity_poly.entity_id
_entity_poly.type
_entity_poly.pdbx_seq_one_letter_code
_entity_poly.pdbx_strand_id
1 'polypeptide(L)'
;MPKQDIQALKVRQWISDWDRVEFSAKLHRKKPLPFFYLFSMPAAQLKALSGIQRRTATQARLQSPELGIQRRHEESRSKEISRFVRFGYPWSDLPEPKRHSDEFRDLRMPGWLPTAVVVNILTADDRRRVRDRVASPDLLQIADHDGDKSATIKLPKSFTTSSWEPSDLHPIEVIDGQHRLWAFEGPDVPNDFELPVVAFYGLDISWQAYLFWTINIKPKRINASLAFDLYPLLRSEEWLERFEGHSIYMAME
;
A
#
# COMPACT_ATOMS: atom_id res chain seq x y z
N MET A 1 22.26 -0.44 0.77
CA MET A 1 21.99 -0.02 -0.62
C MET A 1 20.71 -0.69 -1.09
N PRO A 2 19.80 0.00 -1.81
CA PRO A 2 18.59 -0.62 -2.32
C PRO A 2 18.95 -1.79 -3.22
N LYS A 3 18.20 -2.90 -3.12
CA LYS A 3 18.32 -3.99 -4.09
C LYS A 3 17.88 -3.44 -5.44
N GLN A 4 18.78 -3.45 -6.41
CA GLN A 4 18.46 -2.99 -7.77
C GLN A 4 17.47 -3.92 -8.46
N ASP A 5 17.44 -5.19 -8.05
CA ASP A 5 16.61 -6.23 -8.64
C ASP A 5 15.65 -6.80 -7.59
N ILE A 6 14.37 -6.86 -7.94
CA ILE A 6 13.29 -7.37 -7.09
C ILE A 6 12.69 -8.59 -7.78
N GLN A 7 12.62 -9.70 -7.06
CA GLN A 7 11.96 -10.90 -7.55
C GLN A 7 10.45 -10.76 -7.37
N ALA A 8 9.70 -11.04 -8.42
CA ALA A 8 8.24 -10.95 -8.44
C ALA A 8 7.61 -12.22 -9.01
N LEU A 9 6.45 -12.59 -8.46
CA LEU A 9 5.60 -13.65 -8.97
C LEU A 9 4.58 -13.06 -9.95
N LYS A 10 4.33 -13.75 -11.07
CA LYS A 10 3.23 -13.45 -11.98
C LYS A 10 1.97 -14.17 -11.51
N VAL A 11 0.98 -13.41 -11.07
CA VAL A 11 -0.31 -13.95 -10.60
C VAL A 11 -1.33 -13.82 -11.72
N ARG A 12 -1.72 -14.96 -12.31
CA ARG A 12 -2.74 -15.03 -13.36
C ARG A 12 -4.13 -15.05 -12.73
N GLN A 13 -4.92 -14.03 -13.03
CA GLN A 13 -6.33 -13.96 -12.61
C GLN A 13 -7.28 -13.69 -13.78
N TRP A 14 -6.77 -13.67 -15.02
CA TRP A 14 -7.61 -13.53 -16.19
C TRP A 14 -8.42 -14.79 -16.44
N ILE A 15 -9.73 -14.62 -16.62
CA ILE A 15 -10.66 -15.68 -17.03
C ILE A 15 -11.30 -15.32 -18.37
N SER A 16 -11.71 -16.33 -19.14
CA SER A 16 -12.28 -16.16 -20.49
C SER A 16 -13.53 -15.28 -20.53
N ASP A 17 -14.30 -15.22 -19.45
CA ASP A 17 -15.50 -14.37 -19.38
C ASP A 17 -15.16 -12.88 -19.53
N TRP A 18 -13.93 -12.47 -19.17
CA TRP A 18 -13.49 -11.08 -19.30
C TRP A 18 -13.14 -10.70 -20.73
N ASP A 19 -13.00 -11.66 -21.65
CA ASP A 19 -12.83 -11.36 -23.07
C ASP A 19 -14.10 -10.78 -23.69
N ARG A 20 -15.25 -10.85 -22.99
CA ARG A 20 -16.51 -10.20 -23.37
C ARG A 20 -16.58 -8.73 -22.97
N VAL A 21 -15.63 -8.23 -22.18
CA VAL A 21 -15.58 -6.82 -21.79
C VAL A 21 -15.20 -5.97 -22.99
N GLU A 22 -15.94 -4.89 -23.21
CA GLU A 22 -15.61 -3.92 -24.26
C GLU A 22 -14.41 -3.07 -23.83
N PHE A 23 -13.25 -3.33 -24.45
CA PHE A 23 -12.02 -2.57 -24.25
C PHE A 23 -11.94 -1.42 -25.25
N SER A 24 -11.55 -0.23 -24.77
CA SER A 24 -11.42 0.95 -25.61
C SER A 24 -10.30 1.84 -25.11
N ALA A 25 -9.23 1.97 -25.91
CA ALA A 25 -8.14 2.90 -25.61
C ALA A 25 -8.62 4.36 -25.58
N LYS A 26 -9.65 4.71 -26.36
CA LYS A 26 -10.24 6.05 -26.39
C LYS A 26 -10.95 6.41 -25.09
N LEU A 27 -11.53 5.40 -24.42
CA LEU A 27 -12.19 5.55 -23.13
C LEU A 27 -11.25 5.22 -21.96
N HIS A 28 -9.94 5.20 -22.20
CA HIS A 28 -8.92 4.79 -21.22
C HIS A 28 -9.22 3.46 -20.54
N ARG A 29 -9.62 2.48 -21.35
CA ARG A 29 -9.99 1.13 -20.94
C ARG A 29 -9.34 0.10 -21.87
N LYS A 30 -8.04 0.24 -22.14
CA LYS A 30 -7.25 -0.77 -22.86
C LYS A 30 -7.35 -2.12 -22.13
N LYS A 31 -7.21 -3.20 -22.90
CA LYS A 31 -7.12 -4.55 -22.33
C LYS A 31 -5.85 -4.64 -21.48
N PRO A 32 -5.94 -4.90 -20.17
CA PRO A 32 -4.76 -5.03 -19.33
C PRO A 32 -4.08 -6.39 -19.57
N LEU A 33 -2.88 -6.56 -19.02
CA LEU A 33 -2.21 -7.86 -19.00
C LEU A 33 -3.07 -8.91 -18.25
N PRO A 34 -2.98 -10.20 -18.62
CA PRO A 34 -3.75 -11.26 -17.98
C PRO A 34 -3.23 -11.66 -16.59
N PHE A 35 -2.25 -10.93 -16.06
CA PHE A 35 -1.62 -11.14 -14.77
C PHE A 35 -1.18 -9.81 -14.16
N PHE A 36 -0.90 -9.83 -12.87
CA PHE A 36 -0.18 -8.78 -12.15
C PHE A 36 1.02 -9.37 -11.43
N TYR A 37 1.89 -8.51 -10.91
CA TYR A 37 3.09 -8.91 -10.17
C TYR A 37 2.84 -8.85 -8.66
N LEU A 38 3.36 -9.84 -7.93
CA LEU A 38 3.37 -9.88 -6.47
C LEU A 38 4.82 -9.95 -5.96
N PHE A 39 5.21 -9.02 -5.11
CA PHE A 39 6.55 -8.96 -4.50
C PHE A 39 6.52 -8.21 -3.15
N SER A 40 7.64 -8.19 -2.44
CA SER A 40 7.85 -7.30 -1.29
C SER A 40 8.84 -6.18 -1.61
N MET A 41 8.65 -5.01 -1.01
CA MET A 41 9.56 -3.88 -1.15
C MET A 41 9.56 -3.05 0.15
N PRO A 42 10.71 -2.48 0.56
CA PRO A 42 10.75 -1.54 1.67
C PRO A 42 9.80 -0.36 1.44
N ALA A 43 8.99 -0.03 2.45
CA ALA A 43 7.96 1.02 2.35
C ALA A 43 8.56 2.37 1.94
N ALA A 44 9.75 2.70 2.44
CA ALA A 44 10.48 3.92 2.10
C ALA A 44 10.87 3.97 0.61
N GLN A 45 11.24 2.83 0.01
CA GLN A 45 11.56 2.76 -1.42
C GLN A 45 10.30 2.88 -2.28
N LEU A 46 9.22 2.18 -1.91
CA LEU A 46 7.95 2.27 -2.63
C LEU A 46 7.38 3.68 -2.62
N LYS A 47 7.53 4.39 -1.50
CA LYS A 47 7.15 5.80 -1.37
C LYS A 47 7.95 6.69 -2.33
N ALA A 48 9.28 6.55 -2.34
CA ALA A 48 10.16 7.34 -3.21
C ALA A 48 9.84 7.12 -4.69
N LEU A 49 9.55 5.88 -5.10
CA LEU A 49 9.20 5.56 -6.49
C LEU A 49 7.80 6.01 -6.89
N SER A 50 6.92 6.31 -5.93
CA SER A 50 5.52 6.68 -6.20
C SER A 50 5.18 8.15 -5.95
N GLY A 51 6.10 8.93 -5.37
CA GLY A 51 5.94 10.37 -5.20
C GLY A 51 4.83 10.75 -4.23
N ILE A 52 4.45 9.85 -3.33
CA ILE A 52 3.49 10.14 -2.27
C ILE A 52 4.19 11.05 -1.25
N GLN A 53 4.06 12.37 -1.44
CA GLN A 53 4.52 13.40 -0.50
C GLN A 53 3.34 14.17 0.10
N ARG A 54 3.56 14.78 1.27
CA ARG A 54 2.61 15.73 1.87
C ARG A 54 2.37 16.88 0.90
N ARG A 55 1.10 17.26 0.71
CA ARG A 55 0.74 18.46 -0.06
C ARG A 55 1.33 19.69 0.64
N THR A 56 2.51 20.13 0.22
CA THR A 56 2.99 21.48 0.55
C THR A 56 2.29 22.44 -0.41
N ALA A 57 1.81 23.60 0.08
CA ALA A 57 1.04 24.57 -0.72
C ALA A 57 1.72 24.99 -2.04
N THR A 58 3.05 24.86 -2.12
CA THR A 58 3.88 25.14 -3.29
C THR A 58 3.89 24.01 -4.34
N GLN A 59 3.69 22.76 -3.93
CA GLN A 59 3.73 21.55 -4.78
C GLN A 59 2.36 21.17 -5.39
N ALA A 60 1.30 21.90 -5.06
CA ALA A 60 -0.06 21.66 -5.60
C ALA A 60 -0.14 21.76 -7.14
N ARG A 61 0.89 22.31 -7.80
CA ARG A 61 0.99 22.39 -9.27
C ARG A 61 1.56 21.13 -9.93
N LEU A 62 2.34 20.31 -9.21
CA LEU A 62 3.16 19.24 -9.81
C LEU A 62 2.51 17.86 -9.83
N GLN A 63 1.38 17.65 -9.14
CA GLN A 63 0.69 16.35 -9.18
C GLN A 63 -0.81 16.47 -9.46
N SER A 64 -1.30 15.53 -10.27
CA SER A 64 -2.62 15.48 -10.92
C SER A 64 -3.82 15.62 -9.96
N PRO A 65 -4.55 16.76 -10.02
CA PRO A 65 -5.91 16.85 -9.46
C PRO A 65 -6.89 15.90 -10.16
N GLU A 66 -6.56 15.44 -11.37
CA GLU A 66 -7.47 14.71 -12.27
C GLU A 66 -7.73 13.25 -11.91
N LEU A 67 -6.86 12.62 -11.11
CA LEU A 67 -7.02 11.20 -10.82
C LEU A 67 -8.13 10.91 -9.80
N GLY A 68 -8.43 11.80 -8.85
CA GLY A 68 -9.44 11.59 -7.78
C GLY A 68 -9.22 10.36 -6.87
N ILE A 69 -8.31 9.46 -7.24
CA ILE A 69 -7.93 8.21 -6.56
C ILE A 69 -6.99 8.49 -5.38
N GLN A 70 -6.29 9.62 -5.40
CA GLN A 70 -5.45 10.04 -4.28
C GLN A 70 -6.28 10.76 -3.22
N ARG A 71 -6.37 10.17 -2.02
CA ARG A 71 -7.09 10.78 -0.89
C ARG A 71 -6.30 11.97 -0.36
N ARG A 72 -7.00 12.95 0.24
CA ARG A 72 -6.33 13.92 1.10
C ARG A 72 -5.68 13.15 2.25
N HIS A 73 -4.43 13.50 2.56
CA HIS A 73 -3.70 12.89 3.66
C HIS A 73 -4.46 13.10 4.97
N GLU A 74 -4.86 11.99 5.61
CA GLU A 74 -5.37 11.98 6.97
C GLU A 74 -4.22 11.66 7.94
N GLU A 75 -3.71 12.71 8.60
CA GLU A 75 -2.51 12.60 9.45
C GLU A 75 -2.74 11.70 10.67
N SER A 76 -3.93 11.77 11.28
CA SER A 76 -4.34 10.91 12.40
C SER A 76 -4.20 9.44 12.06
N ARG A 77 -4.73 9.03 10.91
CA ARG A 77 -4.68 7.65 10.43
C ARG A 77 -3.26 7.16 10.15
N SER A 78 -2.42 8.03 9.60
CA SER A 78 -1.02 7.68 9.32
C SER A 78 -0.21 7.51 10.61
N LYS A 79 -0.46 8.38 11.61
CA LYS A 79 0.12 8.27 12.96
C LYS A 79 -0.34 7.00 13.68
N GLU A 80 -1.61 6.63 13.56
CA GLU A 80 -2.16 5.40 14.12
C GLU A 80 -1.47 4.16 13.53
N ILE A 81 -1.36 4.07 12.20
CA ILE A 81 -0.66 2.96 11.54
C ILE A 81 0.82 2.93 11.96
N SER A 82 1.48 4.09 12.06
CA SER A 82 2.88 4.17 12.49
C SER A 82 3.06 3.63 13.92
N ARG A 83 2.14 3.97 14.84
CA ARG A 83 2.12 3.40 16.19
C ARG A 83 1.87 1.90 16.18
N PHE A 84 0.90 1.45 15.39
CA PHE A 84 0.60 0.03 15.23
C PHE A 84 1.81 -0.76 14.74
N VAL A 85 2.52 -0.27 13.71
CA VAL A 85 3.74 -0.95 13.19
C VAL A 85 4.80 -1.12 14.29
N ARG A 86 4.97 -0.12 15.16
CA ARG A 86 6.00 -0.14 16.21
C ARG A 86 5.64 -0.98 17.42
N PHE A 87 4.36 -1.02 17.77
CA PHE A 87 3.95 -1.52 19.09
C PHE A 87 2.79 -2.52 19.07
N GLY A 88 2.19 -2.74 17.91
CA GLY A 88 1.04 -3.64 17.71
C GLY A 88 -0.21 -3.20 18.47
N TYR A 89 -1.27 -3.97 18.24
CA TYR A 89 -2.49 -3.90 19.03
C TYR A 89 -2.37 -4.85 20.24
N PRO A 90 -2.81 -4.46 21.45
CA PRO A 90 -3.61 -3.28 21.76
C PRO A 90 -2.82 -2.02 22.15
N TRP A 91 -1.50 -2.10 22.34
CA TRP A 91 -0.68 -0.96 22.80
C TRP A 91 -0.81 0.30 21.93
N SER A 92 -0.95 0.14 20.62
CA SER A 92 -1.09 1.24 19.65
C SER A 92 -2.28 2.16 19.93
N ASP A 93 -3.33 1.61 20.55
CA ASP A 93 -4.63 2.25 20.75
C ASP A 93 -4.77 2.86 22.14
N LEU A 94 -3.81 2.61 23.03
CA LEU A 94 -3.85 3.19 24.36
C LEU A 94 -3.72 4.72 24.32
N PRO A 95 -4.45 5.42 25.21
CA PRO A 95 -4.25 6.84 25.45
C PRO A 95 -2.79 7.15 25.81
N GLU A 96 -2.30 8.31 25.38
CA GLU A 96 -0.92 8.74 25.61
C GLU A 96 -0.45 8.65 27.07
N PRO A 97 -1.24 9.04 28.09
CA PRO A 97 -0.83 8.90 29.49
C PRO A 97 -0.54 7.46 29.92
N LYS A 98 -1.35 6.49 29.45
CA LYS A 98 -1.14 5.07 29.75
C LYS A 98 0.13 4.53 29.08
N ARG A 99 0.53 5.10 27.94
CA ARG A 99 1.75 4.69 27.21
C ARG A 99 3.06 5.12 27.89
N HIS A 100 3.02 6.10 28.77
CA HIS A 100 4.19 6.55 29.55
C HIS A 100 4.38 5.78 30.86
N SER A 101 3.39 4.99 31.27
CA SER A 101 3.50 4.11 32.42
C SER A 101 4.16 2.78 32.03
N ASP A 102 4.97 2.23 32.93
CA ASP A 102 5.59 0.91 32.74
C ASP A 102 4.59 -0.24 32.93
N GLU A 103 3.40 0.08 33.45
CA GLU A 103 2.34 -0.85 33.82
C GLU A 103 1.88 -1.74 32.65
N PHE A 104 1.91 -1.23 31.42
CA PHE A 104 1.26 -1.85 30.28
C PHE A 104 2.26 -2.23 29.16
N ARG A 105 3.57 -2.27 29.47
CA ARG A 105 4.62 -2.63 28.50
C ARG A 105 4.42 -4.03 27.89
N ASP A 106 3.80 -4.94 28.63
CA ASP A 106 3.40 -6.29 28.26
C ASP A 106 2.35 -6.36 27.15
N LEU A 107 1.59 -5.27 26.91
CA LEU A 107 0.58 -5.21 25.86
C LEU A 107 1.16 -4.93 24.47
N ARG A 108 2.49 -4.87 24.32
CA ARG A 108 3.16 -4.65 23.04
C ARG A 108 3.17 -5.91 22.21
N MET A 109 2.69 -5.81 20.97
CA MET A 109 2.62 -6.91 20.02
C MET A 109 3.31 -6.54 18.69
N PRO A 110 3.59 -7.52 17.82
CA PRO A 110 4.07 -7.24 16.48
C PRO A 110 3.03 -6.46 15.65
N GLY A 111 3.47 -5.39 14.98
CA GLY A 111 2.64 -4.55 14.11
C GLY A 111 2.62 -4.98 12.65
N TRP A 112 2.13 -6.19 12.35
CA TRP A 112 2.16 -6.72 10.99
C TRP A 112 1.15 -6.07 10.05
N LEU A 113 1.60 -5.69 8.84
CA LEU A 113 0.76 -5.19 7.76
C LEU A 113 0.68 -6.21 6.62
N PRO A 114 -0.11 -7.29 6.75
CA PRO A 114 -0.16 -8.37 5.75
C PRO A 114 -0.87 -7.97 4.46
N THR A 115 -1.70 -6.93 4.51
CA THR A 115 -2.45 -6.46 3.33
C THR A 115 -1.49 -5.81 2.34
N ALA A 116 -1.63 -6.13 1.06
CA ALA A 116 -0.75 -5.58 0.01
C ALA A 116 -1.07 -4.12 -0.32
N VAL A 117 -0.06 -3.32 -0.65
CA VAL A 117 -0.21 -2.03 -1.34
C VAL A 117 -0.46 -2.32 -2.81
N VAL A 118 -1.49 -1.71 -3.39
CA VAL A 118 -1.85 -1.92 -4.79
C VAL A 118 -1.34 -0.76 -5.62
N VAL A 119 -0.54 -1.06 -6.63
CA VAL A 119 0.13 -0.06 -7.47
C VAL A 119 0.01 -0.38 -8.95
N ASN A 120 0.27 0.62 -9.77
CA ASN A 120 0.50 0.48 -11.20
C ASN A 120 1.92 0.97 -11.53
N ILE A 121 2.71 0.14 -12.22
CA ILE A 121 4.00 0.52 -12.78
C ILE A 121 3.73 1.11 -14.17
N LEU A 122 4.20 2.34 -14.38
CA LEU A 122 4.03 3.05 -15.64
C LEU A 122 4.98 2.53 -16.72
N THR A 123 4.49 2.51 -17.95
CA THR A 123 5.26 2.19 -19.16
C THR A 123 5.76 3.46 -19.84
N ALA A 124 6.65 3.31 -20.83
CA ALA A 124 7.11 4.45 -21.64
C ALA A 124 5.99 5.10 -22.47
N ASP A 125 4.91 4.35 -22.73
CA ASP A 125 3.76 4.80 -23.52
C ASP A 125 2.68 5.45 -22.65
N ASP A 126 2.77 5.30 -21.32
CA ASP A 126 1.86 5.94 -20.40
C ASP A 126 2.12 7.45 -20.38
N ARG A 127 1.05 8.19 -20.66
CA ARG A 127 1.03 9.65 -20.56
C ARG A 127 0.08 10.06 -19.45
N ARG A 128 0.51 11.03 -18.66
CA ARG A 128 -0.30 11.74 -17.68
C ARG A 128 -0.34 13.20 -18.11
N ARG A 129 -1.55 13.77 -18.23
CA ARG A 129 -1.76 15.08 -18.89
C ARG A 129 -1.19 15.12 -20.32
N VAL A 130 -1.12 16.30 -20.95
CA VAL A 130 -0.74 16.44 -22.36
C VAL A 130 0.73 16.08 -22.62
N ARG A 131 1.62 16.17 -21.61
CA ARG A 131 3.07 16.00 -21.81
C ARG A 131 3.81 15.15 -20.76
N ASP A 132 3.23 14.89 -19.59
CA ASP A 132 3.97 14.27 -18.50
C ASP A 132 4.11 12.76 -18.79
N ARG A 133 5.34 12.27 -18.74
CA ARG A 133 5.69 10.87 -18.96
C ARG A 133 6.88 10.52 -18.08
N VAL A 134 7.01 9.24 -17.75
CA VAL A 134 8.21 8.78 -17.04
C VAL A 134 9.40 8.95 -17.98
N ALA A 135 10.44 9.62 -17.50
CA ALA A 135 11.67 9.75 -18.27
C ALA A 135 12.31 8.37 -18.44
N SER A 136 12.85 8.07 -19.63
CA SER A 136 13.49 6.78 -19.92
C SER A 136 14.48 6.26 -18.86
N PRO A 137 15.35 7.09 -18.23
CA PRO A 137 16.25 6.60 -17.17
C PRO A 137 15.54 6.21 -15.87
N ASP A 138 14.30 6.68 -15.66
CA ASP A 138 13.52 6.50 -14.43
C ASP A 138 12.47 5.40 -14.56
N LEU A 139 12.37 4.74 -15.73
CA LEU A 139 11.49 3.59 -15.94
C LEU A 139 11.98 2.36 -15.18
N LEU A 140 11.04 1.64 -14.56
CA LEU A 140 11.29 0.28 -14.09
C LEU A 140 11.31 -0.66 -15.30
N GLN A 141 12.27 -1.59 -15.31
CA GLN A 141 12.35 -2.62 -16.35
C GLN A 141 11.86 -3.95 -15.80
N ILE A 142 11.10 -4.69 -16.61
CA ILE A 142 10.64 -6.02 -16.24
C ILE A 142 11.34 -7.03 -17.14
N ALA A 143 12.04 -7.97 -16.52
CA ALA A 143 12.69 -9.08 -17.19
C ALA A 143 12.00 -10.38 -16.76
N ASP A 144 11.29 -11.01 -17.68
CA ASP A 144 10.62 -12.28 -17.43
C ASP A 144 11.64 -13.42 -17.37
N HIS A 145 11.40 -14.39 -16.47
CA HIS A 145 12.22 -15.59 -16.36
C HIS A 145 11.60 -16.77 -17.12
N ASP A 146 12.45 -17.72 -17.51
CA ASP A 146 12.04 -18.96 -18.16
C ASP A 146 10.99 -19.70 -17.31
N GLY A 147 9.81 -19.96 -17.90
CA GLY A 147 8.68 -20.63 -17.24
C GLY A 147 7.47 -19.76 -16.93
N ASP A 148 7.47 -18.48 -17.29
CA ASP A 148 6.30 -17.56 -17.33
C ASP A 148 5.52 -17.39 -16.00
N LYS A 149 6.16 -17.75 -14.87
CA LYS A 149 5.59 -17.66 -13.51
C LYS A 149 6.24 -16.59 -12.64
N SER A 150 7.42 -16.10 -13.01
CA SER A 150 8.16 -15.08 -12.27
C SER A 150 8.79 -14.05 -13.21
N ALA A 151 9.15 -12.92 -12.63
CA ALA A 151 9.88 -11.85 -13.30
C ALA A 151 10.84 -11.17 -12.32
N THR A 152 11.91 -10.57 -12.84
CA THR A 152 12.73 -9.59 -12.12
C THR A 152 12.26 -8.19 -12.50
N ILE A 153 11.90 -7.40 -11.50
CA ILE A 153 11.69 -5.95 -11.63
C ILE A 153 13.00 -5.26 -11.30
N LYS A 154 13.56 -4.54 -12.28
CA LYS A 154 14.78 -3.75 -12.14
C LYS A 154 14.42 -2.30 -11.89
N LEU A 155 14.92 -1.76 -10.79
CA LEU A 155 14.76 -0.35 -10.44
C LEU A 155 15.62 0.55 -11.34
N PRO A 156 15.28 1.84 -11.47
CA PRO A 156 16.10 2.81 -12.18
C PRO A 156 17.55 2.79 -11.69
N LYS A 157 18.52 2.88 -12.60
CA LYS A 157 19.95 2.93 -12.20
C LYS A 157 20.26 4.13 -11.32
N SER A 158 19.51 5.23 -11.51
CA SER A 158 19.61 6.45 -10.70
C SER A 158 19.07 6.25 -9.27
N PHE A 159 18.27 5.22 -9.01
CA PHE A 159 17.66 4.93 -7.71
C PHE A 159 18.69 4.37 -6.73
N THR A 160 19.23 5.24 -5.87
CA THR A 160 20.30 4.90 -4.92
C THR A 160 19.89 5.01 -3.46
N THR A 161 18.86 5.81 -3.15
CA THR A 161 18.38 6.05 -1.79
C THR A 161 16.85 6.19 -1.77
N SER A 162 16.25 6.14 -0.59
CA SER A 162 14.83 6.46 -0.37
C SER A 162 14.50 7.95 -0.50
N SER A 163 15.49 8.79 -0.76
CA SER A 163 15.32 10.23 -1.07
C SER A 163 15.46 10.51 -2.57
N TRP A 164 15.45 9.47 -3.40
CA TRP A 164 15.51 9.61 -4.84
C TRP A 164 14.24 10.28 -5.37
N GLU A 165 14.42 11.14 -6.37
CA GLU A 165 13.35 11.80 -7.10
C GLU A 165 13.55 11.51 -8.60
N PRO A 166 12.47 11.27 -9.36
CA PRO A 166 12.54 11.14 -10.80
C PRO A 166 12.83 12.50 -11.45
N SER A 167 13.19 12.46 -12.73
CA SER A 167 13.42 13.64 -13.55
C SER A 167 12.14 14.42 -13.84
N ASP A 168 10.99 13.72 -13.91
CA ASP A 168 9.68 14.31 -14.22
C ASP A 168 8.56 13.53 -13.51
N LEU A 169 7.99 12.52 -14.16
CA LEU A 169 6.93 11.70 -13.60
C LEU A 169 7.49 10.51 -12.82
N HIS A 170 6.90 10.24 -11.66
CA HIS A 170 7.19 9.06 -10.86
C HIS A 170 6.77 7.78 -11.59
N PRO A 171 7.60 6.72 -11.57
CA PRO A 171 7.33 5.52 -12.37
C PRO A 171 6.28 4.58 -11.75
N ILE A 172 5.80 4.85 -10.53
CA ILE A 172 4.77 4.06 -9.86
C ILE A 172 3.61 4.95 -9.45
N GLU A 173 2.38 4.48 -9.67
CA GLU A 173 1.15 5.10 -9.16
C GLU A 173 0.51 4.20 -8.11
N VAL A 174 0.15 4.76 -6.96
CA VAL A 174 -0.54 3.98 -5.91
C VAL A 174 -2.05 4.04 -6.10
N ILE A 175 -2.64 2.86 -6.27
CA ILE A 175 -4.09 2.66 -6.40
C ILE A 175 -4.72 2.55 -5.00
N ASP A 176 -4.16 1.70 -4.12
CA ASP A 176 -4.62 1.53 -2.74
C ASP A 176 -3.44 1.37 -1.77
N GLY A 177 -3.59 1.88 -0.54
CA GLY A 177 -2.57 1.77 0.50
C GLY A 177 -1.78 3.06 0.79
N GLN A 178 -2.22 4.21 0.28
CA GLN A 178 -1.57 5.51 0.49
C GLN A 178 -1.32 5.83 1.99
N HIS A 179 -2.32 5.65 2.86
CA HIS A 179 -2.16 5.85 4.31
C HIS A 179 -1.13 4.91 4.95
N ARG A 180 -0.98 3.70 4.42
CA ARG A 180 0.05 2.77 4.90
C ARG A 180 1.42 3.31 4.56
N LEU A 181 1.64 3.83 3.35
CA LEU A 181 2.92 4.44 2.97
C LEU A 181 3.21 5.73 3.75
N TRP A 182 2.21 6.56 4.04
CA TRP A 182 2.37 7.75 4.89
C TRP A 182 2.75 7.43 6.35
N ALA A 183 2.51 6.20 6.83
CA ALA A 183 2.91 5.80 8.17
C ALA A 183 4.45 5.70 8.35
N PHE A 184 5.18 5.63 7.22
CA PHE A 184 6.63 5.47 7.18
C PHE A 184 7.37 6.78 6.85
N GLU A 185 6.72 7.94 6.99
CA GLU A 185 7.41 9.24 6.84
C GLU A 185 8.22 9.66 8.07
N GLY A 186 7.90 9.11 9.24
CA GLY A 186 8.57 9.46 10.49
C GLY A 186 9.89 8.69 10.68
N PRO A 187 10.83 9.23 11.47
CA PRO A 187 12.10 8.55 11.81
C PRO A 187 11.89 7.29 12.66
N ASP A 188 10.67 7.07 13.11
CA ASP A 188 10.27 6.12 14.13
C ASP A 188 10.10 4.68 13.63
N VAL A 189 10.05 4.47 12.30
CA VAL A 189 9.86 3.14 11.70
C VAL A 189 11.10 2.76 10.90
N PRO A 190 11.62 1.51 11.01
CA PRO A 190 12.79 1.08 10.26
C PRO A 190 12.63 1.23 8.74
N ASN A 191 13.68 1.72 8.08
CA ASN A 191 13.69 1.95 6.62
C ASN A 191 13.68 0.65 5.79
N ASP A 192 13.91 -0.50 6.43
CA ASP A 192 13.92 -1.83 5.84
C ASP A 192 12.61 -2.61 6.07
N PHE A 193 11.59 -1.99 6.69
CA PHE A 193 10.28 -2.60 6.83
C PHE A 193 9.62 -2.79 5.44
N GLU A 194 9.44 -4.05 5.04
CA GLU A 194 8.86 -4.40 3.74
C GLU A 194 7.34 -4.50 3.79
N LEU A 195 6.69 -4.07 2.71
CA LEU A 195 5.27 -4.26 2.47
C LEU A 195 5.06 -5.23 1.31
N PRO A 196 4.02 -6.10 1.36
CA PRO A 196 3.58 -6.81 0.18
C PRO A 196 3.03 -5.82 -0.85
N VAL A 197 3.34 -6.05 -2.12
CA VAL A 197 2.98 -5.18 -3.24
C VAL A 197 2.31 -6.00 -4.33
N VAL A 198 1.11 -5.57 -4.71
CA VAL A 198 0.42 -6.02 -5.93
C VAL A 198 0.61 -4.93 -6.97
N ALA A 199 1.39 -5.23 -8.02
CA ALA A 199 1.71 -4.27 -9.07
C ALA A 199 1.11 -4.69 -10.41
N PHE A 200 0.24 -3.84 -10.94
CA PHE A 200 -0.14 -3.89 -12.35
C PHE A 200 0.93 -3.19 -13.20
N TYR A 201 0.92 -3.42 -14.51
CA TYR A 201 1.87 -2.81 -15.45
C TYR A 201 1.11 -2.20 -16.61
N GLY A 202 1.26 -0.89 -16.82
CA GLY A 202 0.57 -0.16 -17.88
C GLY A 202 -0.96 -0.18 -17.75
N LEU A 203 -1.48 -0.22 -16.52
CA LEU A 203 -2.92 -0.22 -16.28
C LEU A 203 -3.51 1.16 -16.58
N ASP A 204 -4.44 1.20 -17.52
CA ASP A 204 -5.14 2.43 -17.88
C ASP A 204 -5.89 3.05 -16.69
N ILE A 205 -5.99 4.39 -16.70
CA ILE A 205 -6.54 5.18 -15.59
C ILE A 205 -7.97 4.76 -15.16
N SER A 206 -8.84 4.40 -16.11
CA SER A 206 -10.21 3.98 -15.73
C SER A 206 -10.21 2.63 -15.01
N TRP A 207 -9.27 1.74 -15.31
CA TRP A 207 -9.10 0.49 -14.56
C TRP A 207 -8.52 0.72 -13.18
N GLN A 208 -7.58 1.66 -13.03
CA GLN A 208 -7.10 2.06 -11.71
C GLN A 208 -8.23 2.61 -10.84
N ALA A 209 -9.08 3.47 -11.40
CA ALA A 209 -10.26 4.01 -10.71
C ALA A 209 -11.24 2.89 -10.30
N TYR A 210 -11.49 1.94 -11.21
CA TYR A 210 -12.32 0.77 -10.93
C TYR A 210 -11.76 -0.10 -9.79
N LEU A 211 -10.45 -0.39 -9.79
CA LEU A 211 -9.80 -1.15 -8.72
C LEU A 211 -9.90 -0.41 -7.39
N PHE A 212 -9.55 0.87 -7.36
CA PHE A 212 -9.66 1.70 -6.15
C PHE A 212 -11.08 1.65 -5.57
N TRP A 213 -12.10 1.85 -6.42
CA TRP A 213 -13.50 1.81 -6.02
C TRP A 213 -13.91 0.44 -5.46
N THR A 214 -13.62 -0.64 -6.19
CA THR A 214 -14.04 -1.99 -5.82
C THR A 214 -13.37 -2.51 -4.54
N ILE A 215 -12.10 -2.16 -4.30
CA ILE A 215 -11.39 -2.47 -3.05
C ILE A 215 -12.06 -1.77 -1.86
N ASN A 216 -12.52 -0.53 -2.04
CA ASN A 216 -12.94 0.32 -0.93
C ASN A 216 -14.44 0.32 -0.63
N ILE A 217 -15.30 -0.09 -1.56
CA ILE A 217 -16.75 0.01 -1.38
C ILE A 217 -17.38 -1.13 -0.56
N LYS A 218 -16.76 -2.32 -0.52
CA LYS A 218 -17.37 -3.52 0.09
C LYS A 218 -16.81 -4.02 1.45
N PRO A 219 -15.85 -3.39 2.14
CA PRO A 219 -15.40 -3.95 3.42
C PRO A 219 -16.50 -3.83 4.47
N LYS A 220 -17.04 -4.97 4.90
CA LYS A 220 -17.92 -5.06 6.08
C LYS A 220 -17.03 -5.05 7.32
N ARG A 221 -17.35 -4.19 8.29
CA ARG A 221 -16.74 -4.28 9.62
C ARG A 221 -17.05 -5.65 10.22
N ILE A 222 -16.10 -6.20 10.97
CA ILE A 222 -16.35 -7.37 11.81
C ILE A 222 -17.52 -6.98 12.73
N ASN A 223 -18.60 -7.75 12.69
CA ASN A 223 -19.72 -7.51 13.59
C ASN A 223 -19.33 -7.93 15.00
N ALA A 224 -19.96 -7.35 16.02
CA ALA A 224 -19.62 -7.64 17.41
C ALA A 224 -19.68 -9.14 17.70
N SER A 225 -20.68 -9.86 17.18
CA SER A 225 -20.84 -11.31 17.36
C SER A 225 -19.61 -12.11 16.91
N LEU A 226 -19.04 -11.83 15.73
CA LEU A 226 -17.84 -12.51 15.27
C LEU A 226 -16.61 -12.15 16.11
N ALA A 227 -16.54 -10.92 16.63
CA ALA A 227 -15.50 -10.54 17.58
C ALA A 227 -15.65 -11.32 18.91
N PHE A 228 -16.89 -11.52 19.39
CA PHE A 228 -17.19 -12.38 20.54
C PHE A 228 -16.80 -13.84 20.29
N ASP A 229 -17.05 -14.39 19.09
CA ASP A 229 -16.70 -15.77 18.75
C ASP A 229 -15.18 -16.00 18.63
N LEU A 230 -14.43 -14.96 18.23
CA LEU A 230 -12.97 -14.98 18.21
C LEU A 230 -12.37 -14.80 19.62
N TYR A 231 -13.14 -14.27 20.57
CA TYR A 231 -12.68 -13.93 21.91
C TYR A 231 -12.08 -15.12 22.69
N PRO A 232 -12.68 -16.34 22.67
CA PRO A 232 -12.10 -17.50 23.35
C PRO A 232 -10.78 -18.01 22.73
N LEU A 233 -10.54 -17.76 21.44
CA LEU A 233 -9.27 -18.11 20.79
C LEU A 233 -8.15 -17.12 21.14
N LEU A 234 -8.53 -15.92 21.59
CA LEU A 234 -7.61 -14.89 22.06
C LEU A 234 -7.42 -14.95 23.60
N ARG A 235 -8.24 -15.73 24.34
CA ARG A 235 -8.19 -15.88 25.82
C ARG A 235 -6.86 -16.38 26.39
N SER A 236 -5.97 -16.96 25.58
CA SER A 236 -4.61 -17.30 26.05
C SER A 236 -3.70 -16.08 26.21
N GLU A 237 -4.14 -14.91 25.76
CA GLU A 237 -3.35 -13.69 25.74
C GLU A 237 -3.78 -12.75 26.88
N GLU A 238 -2.93 -12.63 27.91
CA GLU A 238 -3.14 -11.84 29.14
C GLU A 238 -3.50 -10.35 28.88
N TRP A 239 -3.22 -9.83 27.69
CA TRP A 239 -3.49 -8.43 27.35
C TRP A 239 -4.99 -8.09 27.24
N LEU A 240 -5.86 -9.08 27.03
CA LEU A 240 -7.31 -8.86 26.90
C LEU A 240 -7.99 -8.46 28.21
N GLU A 241 -7.49 -8.94 29.34
CA GLU A 241 -8.05 -8.62 30.66
C GLU A 241 -7.63 -7.22 31.13
N ARG A 242 -6.52 -6.70 30.60
CA ARG A 242 -5.94 -5.40 30.99
C ARG A 242 -6.33 -4.26 30.04
N PHE A 243 -6.89 -4.56 28.87
CA PHE A 243 -7.33 -3.57 27.89
C PHE A 243 -8.83 -3.28 28.01
N GLU A 244 -9.19 -2.20 28.71
CA GLU A 244 -10.55 -1.62 28.72
C GLU A 244 -10.85 -0.86 27.40
N GLY A 245 -10.73 -1.56 26.26
CA GLY A 245 -11.29 -1.13 24.97
C GLY A 245 -12.80 -1.31 24.93
N HIS A 246 -13.41 -1.28 23.72
CA HIS A 246 -14.87 -1.46 23.52
C HIS A 246 -15.48 -2.37 24.58
N SER A 247 -16.44 -1.85 25.34
CA SER A 247 -17.12 -2.57 26.42
C SER A 247 -17.84 -3.79 25.85
N ILE A 248 -17.11 -4.89 25.75
CA ILE A 248 -17.64 -6.22 25.55
C ILE A 248 -18.31 -6.51 26.88
N TYR A 249 -19.63 -6.34 26.94
CA TYR A 249 -20.42 -6.69 28.13
C TYR A 249 -20.11 -8.16 28.45
N MET A 250 -19.28 -8.38 29.48
CA MET A 250 -19.16 -9.69 30.09
C MET A 250 -20.52 -9.98 30.70
N ALA A 251 -21.28 -10.89 30.10
CA ALA A 251 -22.37 -11.53 30.80
C ALA A 251 -21.73 -12.29 31.97
N MET A 252 -21.83 -11.72 33.16
CA MET A 252 -21.50 -12.41 34.41
C MET A 252 -22.42 -13.63 34.52
N GLU A 253 -21.83 -14.81 34.66
CA GLU A 253 -22.50 -15.97 35.27
C GLU A 253 -22.74 -15.73 36.76
#